data_AF-A0A8T0TV60-F1
#
_entry.id   AF-A0A8T0TV60-F1
#
_cell.length_a   1.000
_cell.length_b   1.000
_cell.length_c   1.000
_cell.angle_alpha   90.00
_cell.angle_beta   90.00
_cell.angle_gamma   90.00
#
_symmetry.space_group_name_H-M   'P 1'
#
loop_
_entity.id
_entity.type
_entity.pdbx_description
1 polymer ?
#
loop_
_entity_poly.entity_id
_entity_poly.type
_entity_poly.pdbx_seq_one_letter_code
_entity_poly.pdbx_strand_id
1 'polypeptide(L)'
;MGFKEVSSATIFCLLLLFCLGCRCLASELVTSQAATLNVDASPQSARKIPETLFGIFFEEINHAGAGGIWAELVSNRGFEAGGPHTPSNIDPWSIIGDDSSVFVATDRTSCFSRNIVALRMEVLCDDCPTGGVGIYNPGFWGMNIEDGKAYNLVMYVKSPETTDLTVSLTSSDGLQNLASTTITVSGTSNWTKVEQKLVANGTNRTSRLQITTNKKGVVWFDQVSLMPEDTYKGHGFRTELISMLLDLKPRFLRFPGGCFVEGDWLRNAFRWRESIGPWEERPGHFGDVWHYWTDDGLGYYEFLQLAEDLGAAPIWVFNNGVSHNDEVDTAAIAPFVKDVLDSLEFARGSADSTWGSVRAAMGHPEPFPVKYVAIGNEDCGKKIYRGNYLKFYNAIRQAYPDIQMISNCDGSSRPLDHPADLYDFHVYTDSKTLFNMRSTFDSTSRSGPKAFVSEYAVWRSDAGRGSLLASLAEAAFLTGLEKNSDIVQMASYAPLFVNDNDRTLVFMGGTLMLSSSTRGNIMELLVTGCRHFSVSPAVLWFILLQSIPATLVR
;
A
#
# COMPACT_ATOMS: atom_id res chain seq x y z
N MET A 1 37.67 -43.28 -61.08
CA MET A 1 36.75 -44.22 -60.39
C MET A 1 35.88 -43.37 -59.47
N GLY A 2 34.77 -42.79 -59.92
CA GLY A 2 33.53 -43.48 -60.25
C GLY A 2 32.54 -43.24 -59.11
N PHE A 3 32.02 -42.01 -58.99
CA PHE A 3 30.93 -41.70 -58.06
C PHE A 3 29.70 -42.50 -58.53
N LYS A 4 29.35 -43.55 -57.78
CA LYS A 4 28.09 -44.26 -57.99
C LYS A 4 26.96 -43.33 -57.57
N GLU A 5 26.14 -42.94 -58.53
CA GLU A 5 24.82 -42.35 -58.28
C GLU A 5 24.05 -43.27 -57.33
N VAL A 6 23.85 -42.81 -56.10
CA VAL A 6 22.81 -43.38 -55.25
C VAL A 6 21.50 -42.91 -55.88
N SER A 7 20.79 -43.85 -56.50
CA SER A 7 19.47 -43.62 -57.10
C SER A 7 18.58 -42.80 -56.15
N SER A 8 17.99 -41.74 -56.67
CA SER A 8 17.03 -40.89 -55.95
C SER A 8 15.91 -41.71 -55.30
N ALA A 9 15.58 -42.88 -55.87
CA ALA A 9 14.60 -43.82 -55.33
C ALA A 9 15.05 -44.46 -54.00
N THR A 10 16.35 -44.68 -53.79
CA THR A 10 16.88 -45.29 -52.56
C THR A 10 16.84 -44.30 -51.39
N ILE A 11 17.14 -43.01 -51.67
CA ILE A 11 17.01 -41.94 -50.67
C ILE A 11 15.53 -41.69 -50.36
N PHE A 12 14.66 -41.73 -51.37
CA PHE A 12 13.22 -41.59 -51.18
C PHE A 12 12.62 -42.75 -50.38
N CYS A 13 13.03 -44.00 -50.62
CA CYS A 13 12.63 -45.16 -49.83
C CYS A 13 13.14 -45.09 -48.38
N LEU A 14 14.37 -44.62 -48.15
CA LEU A 14 14.91 -44.45 -46.80
C LEU A 14 14.18 -43.32 -46.04
N LEU A 15 13.83 -42.23 -46.70
CA LEU A 15 13.02 -41.16 -46.12
C LEU A 15 11.57 -41.60 -45.88
N LEU A 16 10.96 -42.38 -46.77
CA LEU A 16 9.64 -42.97 -46.54
C LEU A 16 9.64 -43.95 -45.38
N LEU A 17 10.65 -44.82 -45.26
CA LEU A 17 10.80 -45.74 -44.13
C LEU A 17 11.09 -45.00 -42.82
N PHE A 18 11.84 -43.90 -42.85
CA PHE A 18 12.04 -43.03 -41.69
C PHE A 18 10.76 -42.28 -41.31
N CYS A 19 9.99 -41.77 -42.27
CA CYS A 19 8.70 -41.14 -42.02
C CYS A 19 7.61 -42.14 -41.58
N LEU A 20 7.62 -43.38 -42.08
CA LEU A 20 6.74 -44.47 -41.63
C LEU A 20 7.15 -45.00 -40.24
N GLY A 21 8.45 -45.02 -39.93
CA GLY A 21 8.97 -45.31 -38.60
C GLY A 21 8.65 -44.23 -37.57
N CYS A 22 8.72 -42.95 -37.95
CA CYS A 22 8.34 -41.83 -37.10
C CYS A 22 6.82 -41.65 -36.95
N ARG A 23 6.00 -42.19 -37.87
CA ARG A 23 4.53 -42.16 -37.76
C ARG A 23 3.94 -43.29 -36.92
N CYS A 24 4.72 -44.29 -36.50
CA CYS A 24 4.24 -45.43 -35.71
C CYS A 24 4.64 -45.40 -34.22
N LEU A 25 5.19 -44.30 -33.71
CA LEU A 25 5.49 -44.11 -32.27
C LEU A 25 5.02 -42.75 -31.74
N ALA A 26 3.97 -42.19 -32.33
CA ALA A 26 3.11 -41.23 -31.63
C ALA A 26 1.80 -41.94 -31.27
N SER A 27 1.90 -43.01 -30.48
CA SER A 27 0.81 -43.33 -29.57
C SER A 27 0.77 -42.17 -28.58
N GLU A 28 -0.03 -41.15 -28.86
CA GLU A 28 -0.55 -40.28 -27.82
C GLU A 28 -1.32 -41.19 -26.87
N LEU A 29 -0.62 -41.72 -25.85
CA LEU A 29 -1.29 -42.02 -24.59
C LEU A 29 -1.73 -40.67 -24.02
N VAL A 30 -2.83 -40.15 -24.56
CA VAL A 30 -3.77 -39.39 -23.73
C VAL A 30 -4.38 -40.43 -22.79
N THR A 31 -3.61 -40.86 -21.80
CA THR A 31 -4.23 -41.36 -20.58
C THR A 31 -4.98 -40.16 -20.02
N SER A 32 -6.26 -40.07 -20.36
CA SER A 32 -7.22 -39.30 -19.56
C SER A 32 -7.14 -39.95 -18.17
N GLN A 33 -6.27 -39.41 -17.33
CA GLN A 33 -6.11 -39.88 -15.96
C GLN A 33 -7.39 -39.46 -15.25
N ALA A 34 -8.36 -40.37 -15.21
CA ALA A 34 -9.65 -40.11 -14.60
C ALA A 34 -9.42 -39.96 -13.09
N ALA A 35 -9.27 -38.72 -12.64
CA ALA A 35 -9.27 -38.39 -11.22
C ALA A 35 -10.73 -38.39 -10.74
N THR A 36 -11.02 -39.20 -9.71
CA THR A 36 -12.33 -39.21 -9.07
C THR A 36 -12.26 -38.36 -7.81
N LEU A 37 -13.02 -37.26 -7.76
CA LEU A 37 -13.19 -36.44 -6.56
C LEU A 37 -14.53 -36.79 -5.91
N ASN A 38 -14.47 -37.44 -4.74
CA ASN A 38 -15.66 -37.72 -3.95
C ASN A 38 -15.97 -36.53 -3.05
N VAL A 39 -17.16 -35.94 -3.20
CA VAL A 39 -17.63 -34.82 -2.37
C VAL A 39 -18.64 -35.35 -1.36
N ASP A 40 -18.34 -35.21 -0.07
CA ASP A 40 -19.27 -35.51 1.02
C ASP A 40 -20.12 -34.27 1.33
N ALA A 41 -21.39 -34.31 0.90
CA ALA A 41 -22.36 -33.25 1.14
C ALA A 41 -23.25 -33.52 2.38
N SER A 42 -22.87 -34.48 3.23
CA SER A 42 -23.62 -34.78 4.45
C SER A 42 -23.54 -33.61 5.45
N PRO A 43 -24.64 -33.25 6.14
CA PRO A 43 -24.64 -32.16 7.12
C PRO A 43 -23.65 -32.34 8.27
N GLN A 44 -23.28 -33.58 8.58
CA GLN A 44 -22.33 -33.92 9.64
C GLN A 44 -20.88 -33.55 9.29
N SER A 45 -20.57 -33.53 7.98
CA SER A 45 -19.25 -33.14 7.45
C SER A 45 -19.17 -31.65 7.09
N ALA A 46 -20.30 -30.94 7.12
CA ALA A 46 -20.35 -29.51 6.83
C ALA A 46 -19.63 -28.67 7.89
N ARG A 47 -18.79 -27.74 7.45
CA ARG A 47 -18.13 -26.75 8.30
C ARG A 47 -18.52 -25.35 7.87
N LYS A 48 -18.81 -24.48 8.85
CA LYS A 48 -19.06 -23.06 8.55
C LYS A 48 -17.72 -22.38 8.32
N ILE A 49 -17.50 -21.92 7.08
CA ILE A 49 -16.38 -21.05 6.76
C ILE A 49 -16.63 -19.67 7.42
N PRO A 50 -15.69 -19.12 8.19
CA PRO A 50 -15.81 -17.77 8.74
C PRO A 50 -15.99 -16.75 7.64
N GLU A 51 -16.93 -15.82 7.82
CA GLU A 51 -17.08 -14.71 6.88
C GLU A 51 -15.84 -13.81 6.85
N THR A 52 -14.97 -13.89 7.84
CA THR A 52 -13.71 -13.14 7.93
C THR A 52 -12.54 -13.90 7.33
N LEU A 53 -12.73 -15.08 6.71
CA LEU A 53 -11.61 -15.93 6.31
C LEU A 53 -10.60 -15.19 5.43
N PHE A 54 -11.06 -14.22 4.63
CA PHE A 54 -10.23 -13.57 3.64
C PHE A 54 -10.36 -12.06 3.65
N GLY A 55 -9.21 -11.40 3.70
CA GLY A 55 -9.11 -9.95 3.73
C GLY A 55 -7.77 -9.50 3.16
N ILE A 56 -7.44 -8.25 3.42
CA ILE A 56 -6.22 -7.62 2.92
C ILE A 56 -5.36 -7.11 4.07
N PHE A 57 -4.06 -7.12 3.83
CA PHE A 57 -3.05 -6.52 4.68
C PHE A 57 -2.54 -5.24 4.03
N PHE A 58 -2.30 -4.19 4.80
CA PHE A 58 -1.73 -2.95 4.30
C PHE A 58 -0.66 -2.42 5.26
N GLU A 59 0.49 -2.09 4.69
CA GLU A 59 1.51 -1.25 5.31
C GLU A 59 2.07 -0.28 4.27
N GLU A 60 2.73 0.78 4.73
CA GLU A 60 3.41 1.73 3.85
C GLU A 60 4.76 1.16 3.37
N ILE A 61 4.69 0.21 2.43
CA ILE A 61 5.83 -0.42 1.76
C ILE A 61 5.71 -0.21 0.24
N ASN A 62 6.84 -0.08 -0.48
CA ASN A 62 6.88 0.04 -1.94
C ASN A 62 6.01 1.20 -2.48
N HIS A 63 5.83 2.29 -1.72
CA HIS A 63 4.91 3.37 -2.07
C HIS A 63 3.46 2.91 -2.25
N ALA A 64 2.99 1.99 -1.40
CA ALA A 64 1.62 1.47 -1.42
C ALA A 64 0.60 2.54 -1.01
N GLY A 65 0.94 3.41 -0.04
CA GLY A 65 0.12 4.54 0.38
C GLY A 65 0.54 5.80 -0.35
N ALA A 66 1.61 6.45 0.11
CA ALA A 66 2.21 7.62 -0.50
C ALA A 66 2.80 7.30 -1.86
N GLY A 67 2.17 7.83 -2.92
CA GLY A 67 2.48 7.51 -4.30
C GLY A 67 1.65 6.38 -4.90
N GLY A 68 0.95 5.61 -4.05
CA GLY A 68 0.06 4.51 -4.39
C GLY A 68 -1.41 4.86 -4.23
N ILE A 69 -2.09 4.22 -3.29
CA ILE A 69 -3.56 4.36 -3.12
C ILE A 69 -3.96 5.76 -2.67
N TRP A 70 -3.08 6.50 -2.01
CA TRP A 70 -3.31 7.90 -1.64
C TRP A 70 -3.11 8.81 -2.86
N ALA A 71 -4.08 9.70 -3.13
CA ALA A 71 -4.13 10.44 -4.39
C ALA A 71 -3.24 11.68 -4.46
N GLU A 72 -2.49 12.01 -3.40
CA GLU A 72 -1.47 13.06 -3.44
C GLU A 72 -0.49 12.80 -4.59
N LEU A 73 -0.26 13.82 -5.41
CA LEU A 73 0.64 13.73 -6.55
C LEU A 73 2.02 14.30 -6.21
N VAL A 74 2.13 15.23 -5.26
CA VAL A 74 3.40 15.86 -4.89
C VAL A 74 4.12 15.01 -3.86
N SER A 75 5.33 14.55 -4.21
CA SER A 75 6.22 13.88 -3.26
C SER A 75 7.03 14.92 -2.48
N ASN A 76 7.29 14.66 -1.20
CA ASN A 76 7.98 15.59 -0.29
C ASN A 76 7.32 16.99 -0.28
N ARG A 77 5.99 17.02 -0.11
CA ARG A 77 5.18 18.25 -0.19
C ARG A 77 5.49 19.32 0.88
N GLY A 78 5.94 18.89 2.06
CA GLY A 78 6.29 19.76 3.19
C GLY A 78 7.80 19.92 3.40
N PHE A 79 8.65 19.39 2.51
CA PHE A 79 10.11 19.49 2.62
C PHE A 79 10.75 18.84 3.86
N GLU A 80 9.98 18.00 4.57
CA GLU A 80 10.40 17.31 5.80
C GLU A 80 11.18 16.01 5.52
N ALA A 81 11.34 15.57 4.27
CA ALA A 81 11.96 14.28 3.95
C ALA A 81 13.42 14.13 4.41
N GLY A 82 14.14 15.23 4.70
CA GLY A 82 15.47 15.22 5.32
C GLY A 82 15.45 15.28 6.86
N GLY A 83 14.27 15.22 7.47
CA GLY A 83 14.03 15.55 8.86
C GLY A 83 14.15 17.05 9.16
N PRO A 84 14.15 17.45 10.44
CA PRO A 84 14.11 18.85 10.86
C PRO A 84 15.46 19.59 10.71
N HIS A 85 16.44 18.99 10.02
CA HIS A 85 17.77 19.56 9.81
C HIS A 85 17.75 20.54 8.63
N THR A 86 18.62 21.54 8.66
CA THR A 86 18.76 22.49 7.54
C THR A 86 20.20 22.57 7.02
N PRO A 87 20.42 22.47 5.70
CA PRO A 87 19.41 22.23 4.67
C PRO A 87 18.80 20.82 4.77
N SER A 88 17.47 20.75 4.72
CA SER A 88 16.70 19.51 4.56
C SER A 88 16.77 19.04 3.11
N ASN A 89 16.51 17.76 2.91
CA ASN A 89 16.41 17.14 1.59
C ASN A 89 15.17 17.66 0.84
N ILE A 90 15.38 18.25 -0.34
CA ILE A 90 14.29 18.66 -1.23
C ILE A 90 13.93 17.61 -2.26
N ASP A 91 14.64 16.49 -2.38
CA ASP A 91 14.30 15.41 -3.33
C ASP A 91 12.81 14.98 -3.16
N PRO A 92 12.04 14.81 -4.26
CA PRO A 92 12.45 14.86 -5.66
C PRO A 92 12.28 16.24 -6.34
N TRP A 93 12.13 17.32 -5.57
CA TRP A 93 12.11 18.67 -6.13
C TRP A 93 13.43 19.01 -6.82
N SER A 94 13.33 19.70 -7.95
CA SER A 94 14.47 20.06 -8.79
C SER A 94 14.33 21.48 -9.33
N ILE A 95 15.46 22.07 -9.74
CA ILE A 95 15.55 23.47 -10.17
C ILE A 95 15.22 23.60 -11.67
N ILE A 96 14.49 24.66 -12.04
CA ILE A 96 14.34 25.17 -13.40
C ILE A 96 15.19 26.42 -13.52
N GLY A 97 16.27 26.37 -14.31
CA GLY A 97 17.27 27.42 -14.40
C GLY A 97 18.65 26.91 -14.01
N ASP A 98 19.61 27.81 -13.88
CA ASP A 98 20.97 27.55 -13.41
C ASP A 98 21.35 28.45 -12.23
N ASP A 99 22.53 28.19 -11.65
CA ASP A 99 23.06 28.91 -10.48
C ASP A 99 23.24 30.42 -10.70
N SER A 100 23.25 30.90 -11.95
CA SER A 100 23.30 32.34 -12.25
C SER A 100 21.93 33.01 -12.16
N SER A 101 20.86 32.21 -12.18
CA SER A 101 19.47 32.67 -12.33
C SER A 101 18.60 32.39 -11.12
N VAL A 102 18.85 31.30 -10.39
CA VAL A 102 18.04 30.89 -9.23
C VAL A 102 18.89 30.13 -8.21
N PHE A 103 18.63 30.39 -6.93
CA PHE A 103 19.19 29.66 -5.81
C PHE A 103 18.06 29.07 -4.96
N VAL A 104 18.16 27.79 -4.61
CA VAL A 104 17.15 27.08 -3.81
C VAL A 104 17.81 26.47 -2.58
N ALA A 105 17.20 26.69 -1.42
CA ALA A 105 17.62 26.12 -0.14
C ALA A 105 16.39 25.86 0.75
N THR A 106 16.60 25.21 1.89
CA THR A 106 15.58 25.03 2.93
C THR A 106 16.00 25.72 4.21
N ASP A 107 15.04 26.30 4.92
CA ASP A 107 15.23 26.92 6.23
C ASP A 107 14.08 26.56 7.20
N ARG A 108 14.16 27.02 8.46
CA ARG A 108 13.16 26.71 9.50
C ARG A 108 12.11 27.82 9.67
N THR A 109 11.60 28.36 8.57
CA THR A 109 10.69 29.53 8.60
C THR A 109 9.22 29.20 8.36
N SER A 110 8.86 27.92 8.28
CA SER A 110 7.47 27.47 8.10
C SER A 110 6.49 28.13 9.10
N CYS A 111 5.25 28.31 8.68
CA CYS A 111 4.15 28.69 9.56
C CYS A 111 3.66 27.56 10.48
N PHE A 112 4.08 26.32 10.27
CA PHE A 112 3.64 25.17 11.05
C PHE A 112 4.67 24.82 12.12
N SER A 113 4.25 24.75 13.38
CA SER A 113 5.17 24.45 14.48
C SER A 113 5.65 22.99 14.51
N ARG A 114 4.91 22.09 13.85
CA ARG A 114 5.22 20.66 13.75
C ARG A 114 5.97 20.29 12.46
N ASN A 115 5.83 21.13 11.43
CA ASN A 115 6.48 20.99 10.13
C ASN A 115 7.25 22.28 9.90
N ILE A 116 8.47 22.33 10.40
CA ILE A 116 9.20 23.59 10.55
C ILE A 116 9.99 23.98 9.30
N VAL A 117 10.19 23.05 8.37
CA VAL A 117 11.01 23.25 7.18
C VAL A 117 10.18 23.95 6.11
N ALA A 118 10.79 24.94 5.45
CA ALA A 118 10.22 25.59 4.27
C ALA A 118 11.28 25.65 3.17
N LEU A 119 10.85 25.60 1.91
CA LEU A 119 11.72 25.81 0.75
C LEU A 119 11.81 27.30 0.45
N ARG A 120 13.03 27.83 0.43
CA ARG A 120 13.38 29.19 0.02
C ARG A 120 13.95 29.19 -1.38
N MET A 121 13.30 29.92 -2.28
CA MET A 121 13.72 30.16 -3.65
C MET A 121 14.09 31.63 -3.82
N GLU A 122 15.31 31.89 -4.28
CA GLU A 122 15.83 33.23 -4.59
C GLU A 122 16.11 33.33 -6.07
N VAL A 123 15.37 34.21 -6.75
CA VAL A 123 15.54 34.49 -8.17
C VAL A 123 16.55 35.62 -8.31
N LEU A 124 17.62 35.35 -9.06
CA LEU A 124 18.81 36.21 -9.19
C LEU A 124 18.82 37.00 -10.49
N CYS A 125 18.19 36.45 -11.55
CA CYS A 125 18.11 37.09 -12.86
C CYS A 125 17.22 38.34 -12.85
N ASP A 126 17.72 39.42 -13.46
CA ASP A 126 16.90 40.59 -13.80
C ASP A 126 16.11 40.33 -15.11
N ASP A 127 16.77 39.71 -16.10
CA ASP A 127 16.19 39.27 -17.38
C ASP A 127 16.13 37.74 -17.44
N CYS A 128 15.13 37.15 -16.78
CA CYS A 128 14.99 35.70 -16.74
C CYS A 128 14.61 35.09 -18.11
N PRO A 129 15.01 33.83 -18.40
CA PRO A 129 14.64 33.13 -19.63
C PRO A 129 13.12 33.07 -19.87
N THR A 130 12.72 32.90 -21.13
CA THR A 130 11.30 32.68 -21.47
C THR A 130 10.75 31.45 -20.76
N GLY A 131 9.65 31.61 -20.01
CA GLY A 131 9.06 30.57 -19.16
C GLY A 131 9.46 30.68 -17.67
N GLY A 132 10.45 31.53 -17.36
CA GLY A 132 10.92 31.80 -16.02
C GLY A 132 11.83 30.73 -15.43
N VAL A 133 12.27 31.00 -14.21
CA VAL A 133 13.08 30.09 -13.39
C VAL A 133 12.29 29.69 -12.16
N GLY A 134 12.65 28.58 -11.53
CA GLY A 134 12.03 28.15 -10.28
C GLY A 134 12.27 26.69 -9.95
N ILE A 135 11.21 25.99 -9.59
CA ILE A 135 11.28 24.60 -9.12
C ILE A 135 10.21 23.73 -9.78
N TYR A 136 10.45 22.41 -9.81
CA TYR A 136 9.46 21.42 -10.19
C TYR A 136 9.50 20.18 -9.31
N ASN A 137 8.37 19.48 -9.22
CA ASN A 137 8.23 18.20 -8.56
C ASN A 137 7.71 17.18 -9.58
N PRO A 138 8.42 16.07 -9.83
CA PRO A 138 7.96 15.02 -10.73
C PRO A 138 6.86 14.13 -10.12
N GLY A 139 6.51 14.34 -8.86
CA GLY A 139 5.66 13.44 -8.08
C GLY A 139 6.36 12.12 -7.81
N PHE A 140 5.60 11.03 -7.83
CA PHE A 140 6.10 9.68 -7.65
C PHE A 140 6.47 9.05 -9.00
N TRP A 141 7.61 9.46 -9.55
CA TRP A 141 8.11 9.09 -10.90
C TRP A 141 7.21 9.50 -12.07
N GLY A 142 6.45 10.58 -11.89
CA GLY A 142 5.54 11.13 -12.88
C GLY A 142 4.13 11.31 -12.32
N MET A 143 3.44 12.32 -12.82
CA MET A 143 2.02 12.56 -12.55
C MET A 143 1.18 12.17 -13.77
N ASN A 144 0.14 11.35 -13.56
CA ASN A 144 -0.84 11.06 -14.61
C ASN A 144 -1.87 12.19 -14.68
N ILE A 145 -1.68 13.07 -15.67
CA ILE A 145 -2.58 14.18 -15.94
C ILE A 145 -3.47 13.82 -17.13
N GLU A 146 -4.77 13.98 -16.98
CA GLU A 146 -5.79 13.55 -17.96
C GLU A 146 -6.59 14.74 -18.47
N ASP A 147 -6.87 14.74 -19.77
CA ASP A 147 -7.59 15.83 -20.43
C ASP A 147 -8.98 16.05 -19.81
N GLY A 148 -9.32 17.31 -19.54
CA GLY A 148 -10.58 17.71 -18.92
C GLY A 148 -10.68 17.47 -17.42
N LYS A 149 -9.73 16.77 -16.78
CA LYS A 149 -9.73 16.59 -15.31
C LYS A 149 -9.21 17.83 -14.59
N ALA A 150 -9.73 18.01 -13.37
CA ALA A 150 -9.33 19.09 -12.48
C ALA A 150 -8.42 18.57 -11.36
N TYR A 151 -7.43 19.38 -11.01
CA TYR A 151 -6.46 19.12 -9.96
C TYR A 151 -6.45 20.31 -9.00
N ASN A 152 -6.63 20.04 -7.72
CA ASN A 152 -6.69 21.03 -6.66
C ASN A 152 -5.28 21.22 -6.08
N LEU A 153 -4.70 22.39 -6.37
CA LEU A 153 -3.44 22.84 -5.79
C LEU A 153 -3.73 23.57 -4.48
N VAL A 154 -3.01 23.19 -3.43
CA VAL A 154 -2.91 23.94 -2.19
C VAL A 154 -1.44 24.18 -1.91
N MET A 155 -1.06 25.42 -1.57
CA MET A 155 0.30 25.71 -1.11
C MET A 155 0.30 26.88 -0.14
N TYR A 156 1.28 26.90 0.76
CA TYR A 156 1.58 28.05 1.59
C TYR A 156 2.74 28.79 0.97
N VAL A 157 2.56 30.10 0.76
CA VAL A 157 3.55 30.94 0.10
C VAL A 157 3.79 32.22 0.87
N LYS A 158 5.03 32.67 0.86
CA LYS A 158 5.45 33.93 1.47
C LYS A 158 6.48 34.61 0.57
N SER A 159 6.33 35.91 0.36
CA SER A 159 7.33 36.71 -0.35
C SER A 159 7.29 38.15 0.16
N PRO A 160 8.44 38.77 0.53
CA PRO A 160 8.50 40.16 0.94
C PRO A 160 8.07 41.15 -0.15
N GLU A 161 8.25 40.78 -1.41
CA GLU A 161 7.98 41.61 -2.57
C GLU A 161 6.76 41.08 -3.34
N THR A 162 6.05 41.96 -4.03
CA THR A 162 4.97 41.52 -4.89
C THR A 162 5.55 40.75 -6.08
N THR A 163 5.23 39.46 -6.17
CA THR A 163 5.71 38.60 -7.25
C THR A 163 4.57 37.82 -7.89
N ASP A 164 4.73 37.45 -9.16
CA ASP A 164 3.78 36.59 -9.87
C ASP A 164 4.43 35.22 -10.08
N LEU A 165 3.75 34.19 -9.58
CA LEU A 165 4.15 32.81 -9.73
C LEU A 165 3.30 32.15 -10.81
N THR A 166 3.94 31.52 -11.78
CA THR A 166 3.27 30.67 -12.76
C THR A 166 3.34 29.24 -12.28
N VAL A 167 2.19 28.66 -11.93
CA VAL A 167 2.08 27.25 -11.57
C VAL A 167 1.53 26.48 -12.76
N SER A 168 2.21 25.41 -13.16
CA SER A 168 1.82 24.63 -14.34
C SER A 168 1.97 23.13 -14.13
N LEU A 169 1.09 22.37 -14.78
CA LEU A 169 1.28 20.95 -15.05
C LEU A 169 1.88 20.82 -16.43
N THR A 170 3.05 20.19 -16.50
CA THR A 170 3.78 20.01 -17.77
C THR A 170 4.21 18.56 -17.95
N SER A 171 4.53 18.14 -19.18
CA SER A 171 5.26 16.89 -19.42
C SER A 171 6.59 16.88 -18.65
N SER A 172 7.17 15.71 -18.46
CA SER A 172 8.45 15.52 -17.73
C SER A 172 9.59 16.38 -18.26
N ASP A 173 9.63 16.64 -19.56
CA ASP A 173 10.60 17.53 -20.22
C ASP A 173 10.24 19.03 -20.17
N GLY A 174 9.05 19.37 -19.66
CA GLY A 174 8.52 20.74 -19.59
C GLY A 174 7.99 21.31 -20.90
N LEU A 175 7.98 20.55 -22.00
CA LEU A 175 7.64 21.07 -23.32
C LEU A 175 6.13 21.17 -23.59
N GLN A 176 5.36 20.23 -23.04
CA GLN A 176 3.91 20.21 -23.16
C GLN A 176 3.28 20.84 -21.92
N ASN A 177 2.63 21.99 -22.06
CA ASN A 177 1.82 22.58 -20.99
C ASN A 177 0.41 21.98 -21.03
N LEU A 178 -0.01 21.38 -19.92
CA LEU A 178 -1.31 20.71 -19.76
C LEU A 178 -2.29 21.57 -18.97
N ALA A 179 -1.79 22.36 -18.02
CA ALA A 179 -2.57 23.35 -17.30
C ALA A 179 -1.62 24.42 -16.77
N SER A 180 -2.08 25.66 -16.69
CA SER A 180 -1.29 26.76 -16.13
C SER A 180 -2.18 27.83 -15.51
N THR A 181 -1.70 28.43 -14.42
CA THR A 181 -2.32 29.59 -13.79
C THR A 181 -1.25 30.52 -13.21
N THR A 182 -1.58 31.80 -13.10
CA THR A 182 -0.72 32.80 -12.47
C THR A 182 -1.29 33.19 -11.11
N ILE A 183 -0.43 33.19 -10.09
CA ILE A 183 -0.76 33.51 -8.71
C ILE A 183 0.06 34.74 -8.32
N THR A 184 -0.61 35.84 -8.05
CA THR A 184 0.04 37.04 -7.52
C THR A 184 0.16 36.94 -6.01
N VAL A 185 1.40 36.92 -5.51
CA VAL A 185 1.72 37.00 -4.09
C VAL A 185 1.87 38.47 -3.74
N SER A 186 1.03 38.99 -2.85
CA SER A 186 0.87 40.44 -2.63
C SER A 186 2.07 41.16 -1.98
N GLY A 187 3.17 40.47 -1.69
CA GLY A 187 4.35 41.07 -1.05
C GLY A 187 4.14 41.31 0.44
N THR A 188 4.03 40.23 1.22
CA THR A 188 3.91 40.31 2.68
C THR A 188 4.91 39.37 3.35
N SER A 189 5.39 39.76 4.54
CA SER A 189 6.25 38.89 5.35
C SER A 189 5.49 37.72 6.01
N ASN A 190 4.18 37.62 5.80
CA ASN A 190 3.32 36.58 6.36
C ASN A 190 3.07 35.47 5.34
N TRP A 191 2.92 34.25 5.85
CA TRP A 191 2.48 33.11 5.08
C TRP A 191 1.02 33.28 4.64
N THR A 192 0.75 32.95 3.39
CA THR A 192 -0.60 32.98 2.81
C THR A 192 -0.90 31.62 2.21
N LYS A 193 -2.05 31.04 2.57
CA LYS A 193 -2.57 29.84 1.90
C LYS A 193 -3.11 30.23 0.54
N VAL A 194 -2.68 29.52 -0.49
CA VAL A 194 -3.18 29.67 -1.86
C VAL A 194 -3.84 28.37 -2.29
N GLU A 195 -5.04 28.51 -2.84
CA GLU A 195 -5.83 27.40 -3.36
C GLU A 195 -6.17 27.71 -4.82
N GLN A 196 -5.85 26.79 -5.72
CA GLN A 196 -6.11 26.95 -7.14
C GLN A 196 -6.60 25.64 -7.75
N LYS A 197 -7.50 25.76 -8.73
CA LYS A 197 -7.94 24.63 -9.55
C LYS A 197 -7.27 24.68 -10.92
N LEU A 198 -6.55 23.63 -11.26
CA LEU A 198 -5.90 23.44 -12.55
C LEU A 198 -6.73 22.46 -13.38
N VAL A 199 -7.37 22.93 -14.45
CA VAL A 199 -8.09 22.08 -15.40
C VAL A 199 -7.17 21.73 -16.56
N ALA A 200 -6.92 20.45 -16.76
CA ALA A 200 -6.03 19.96 -17.81
C ALA A 200 -6.67 20.08 -19.20
N ASN A 201 -5.89 20.48 -20.19
CA ASN A 201 -6.25 20.62 -21.60
C ASN A 201 -5.58 19.56 -22.51
N GLY A 202 -5.03 18.52 -21.89
CA GLY A 202 -4.36 17.42 -22.55
C GLY A 202 -4.05 16.29 -21.57
N THR A 203 -3.66 15.14 -22.12
CA THR A 203 -3.27 13.97 -21.33
C THR A 203 -1.77 13.72 -21.44
N ASN A 204 -1.10 13.52 -20.31
CA ASN A 204 0.28 13.05 -20.25
C ASN A 204 0.51 12.23 -18.97
N ARG A 205 1.12 11.06 -19.12
CA ARG A 205 1.29 10.07 -18.04
C ARG A 205 2.55 10.27 -17.21
N THR A 206 3.48 11.09 -17.69
CA THR A 206 4.76 11.36 -17.05
C THR A 206 4.90 12.86 -16.88
N SER A 207 3.93 13.47 -16.20
CA SER A 207 3.90 14.92 -15.99
C SER A 207 4.62 15.32 -14.70
N ARG A 208 4.80 16.62 -14.50
CA ARG A 208 5.34 17.24 -13.30
C ARG A 208 4.58 18.51 -12.95
N LEU A 209 4.59 18.88 -11.68
CA LEU A 209 4.18 20.20 -11.22
C LEU A 209 5.39 21.14 -11.29
N GLN A 210 5.26 22.32 -11.86
CA GLN A 210 6.29 23.35 -11.82
C GLN A 210 5.76 24.69 -11.33
N ILE A 211 6.60 25.42 -10.60
CA ILE A 211 6.35 26.76 -10.08
C ILE A 211 7.51 27.64 -10.54
N THR A 212 7.22 28.61 -11.42
CA THR A 212 8.24 29.51 -11.97
C THR A 212 7.85 30.98 -11.80
N THR A 213 8.84 31.86 -11.92
CA THR A 213 8.61 33.31 -12.03
C THR A 213 9.67 33.95 -12.92
N ASN A 214 9.35 35.13 -13.44
CA ASN A 214 10.27 36.01 -14.16
C ASN A 214 10.69 37.23 -13.34
N LYS A 215 10.23 37.31 -12.08
CA LYS A 215 10.53 38.44 -11.21
C LYS A 215 11.64 38.05 -10.24
N LYS A 216 12.70 38.84 -10.25
CA LYS A 216 13.74 38.83 -9.22
C LYS A 216 13.12 39.01 -7.84
N GLY A 217 13.66 38.31 -6.85
CA GLY A 217 13.16 38.38 -5.48
C GLY A 217 13.25 37.04 -4.76
N VAL A 218 12.69 36.99 -3.54
CA VAL A 218 12.73 35.80 -2.69
C VAL A 218 11.31 35.31 -2.40
N VAL A 219 11.10 34.01 -2.54
CA VAL A 219 9.82 33.35 -2.30
C VAL A 219 10.05 32.11 -1.46
N TRP A 220 9.21 31.92 -0.46
CA TRP A 220 9.16 30.71 0.35
C TRP A 220 7.90 29.92 0.01
N PHE A 221 8.05 28.60 0.02
CA PHE A 221 7.00 27.62 -0.21
C PHE A 221 6.97 26.62 0.93
N ASP A 222 5.77 26.20 1.29
CA ASP A 222 5.55 25.10 2.23
C ASP A 222 4.21 24.40 1.92
N GLN A 223 4.09 23.14 2.35
CA GLN A 223 2.89 22.30 2.24
C GLN A 223 2.26 22.39 0.84
N VAL A 224 3.04 22.05 -0.20
CA VAL A 224 2.60 22.10 -1.60
C VAL A 224 1.92 20.80 -1.98
N SER A 225 0.60 20.77 -1.97
CA SER A 225 -0.23 19.60 -2.32
C SER A 225 -0.90 19.77 -3.67
N LEU A 226 -1.00 18.67 -4.43
CA LEU A 226 -1.78 18.61 -5.65
C LEU A 226 -2.57 17.29 -5.67
N MET A 227 -3.88 17.36 -5.46
CA MET A 227 -4.76 16.20 -5.53
C MET A 227 -5.72 16.29 -6.72
N PRO A 228 -6.02 15.18 -7.42
CA PRO A 228 -7.15 15.13 -8.34
C PRO A 228 -8.44 15.53 -7.63
N GLU A 229 -9.35 16.24 -8.31
CA GLU A 229 -10.65 16.59 -7.74
C GLU A 229 -11.56 15.36 -7.56
N ASP A 230 -11.43 14.35 -8.44
CA ASP A 230 -12.27 13.16 -8.54
C ASP A 230 -11.75 11.95 -7.75
N THR A 231 -11.23 12.17 -6.53
CA THR A 231 -10.86 11.07 -5.63
C THR A 231 -12.06 10.20 -5.25
N TYR A 232 -11.82 8.94 -4.92
CA TYR A 232 -12.89 7.98 -4.59
C TYR A 232 -13.76 8.53 -3.45
N LYS A 233 -15.03 8.79 -3.74
CA LYS A 233 -16.02 9.44 -2.85
C LYS A 233 -15.59 10.79 -2.25
N GLY A 234 -14.53 11.41 -2.75
CA GLY A 234 -13.92 12.60 -2.14
C GLY A 234 -13.09 12.30 -0.89
N HIS A 235 -12.75 11.03 -0.62
CA HIS A 235 -12.01 10.61 0.58
C HIS A 235 -10.48 10.58 0.38
N GLY A 236 -9.97 11.07 -0.76
CA GLY A 236 -8.54 11.20 -1.00
C GLY A 236 -7.86 9.97 -1.62
N PHE A 237 -8.59 8.90 -1.91
CA PHE A 237 -8.03 7.69 -2.55
C PHE A 237 -8.10 7.74 -4.08
N ARG A 238 -7.14 7.07 -4.72
CA ARG A 238 -7.16 6.82 -6.16
C ARG A 238 -8.25 5.82 -6.54
N THR A 239 -9.18 6.26 -7.37
CA THR A 239 -10.39 5.51 -7.73
C THR A 239 -10.08 4.16 -8.38
N GLU A 240 -9.05 4.09 -9.23
CA GLU A 240 -8.65 2.87 -9.91
C GLU A 240 -8.10 1.81 -8.96
N LEU A 241 -7.32 2.22 -7.95
CA LEU A 241 -6.72 1.29 -6.97
C LEU A 241 -7.76 0.80 -5.96
N ILE A 242 -8.66 1.68 -5.52
CA ILE A 242 -9.80 1.28 -4.67
C ILE A 242 -10.71 0.30 -5.41
N SER A 243 -10.97 0.54 -6.69
CA SER A 243 -11.79 -0.38 -7.49
C SER A 243 -11.19 -1.78 -7.54
N MET A 244 -9.87 -1.90 -7.67
CA MET A 244 -9.19 -3.20 -7.58
C MET A 244 -9.38 -3.86 -6.21
N LEU A 245 -9.32 -3.11 -5.11
CA LEU A 245 -9.57 -3.65 -3.77
C LEU A 245 -11.02 -4.10 -3.57
N LEU A 246 -11.99 -3.33 -4.08
CA LEU A 246 -13.41 -3.71 -4.04
C LEU A 246 -13.68 -5.03 -4.79
N ASP A 247 -12.98 -5.27 -5.89
CA ASP A 247 -13.09 -6.52 -6.66
C ASP A 247 -12.58 -7.74 -5.87
N LEU A 248 -11.64 -7.55 -4.92
CA LEU A 248 -11.19 -8.62 -4.02
C LEU A 248 -12.25 -8.98 -2.95
N LYS A 249 -13.21 -8.08 -2.70
CA LYS A 249 -14.25 -8.18 -1.67
C LYS A 249 -13.68 -8.55 -0.29
N PRO A 250 -12.68 -7.80 0.21
CA PRO A 250 -12.02 -8.11 1.46
C PRO A 250 -13.01 -8.02 2.62
N ARG A 251 -12.93 -8.96 3.56
CA ARG A 251 -13.80 -8.98 4.73
C ARG A 251 -13.18 -8.31 5.95
N PHE A 252 -11.86 -8.07 5.89
CA PHE A 252 -11.11 -7.27 6.85
C PHE A 252 -9.96 -6.52 6.16
N LEU A 253 -9.47 -5.48 6.81
CA LEU A 253 -8.26 -4.74 6.48
C LEU A 253 -7.34 -4.70 7.71
N ARG A 254 -6.18 -5.37 7.66
CA ARG A 254 -5.10 -5.25 8.67
C ARG A 254 -4.22 -4.06 8.33
N PHE A 255 -4.19 -3.06 9.20
CA PHE A 255 -3.45 -1.80 8.98
C PHE A 255 -2.94 -1.20 10.29
N PRO A 256 -1.95 -0.30 10.25
CA PRO A 256 -1.12 0.08 9.11
C PRO A 256 0.12 -0.83 9.10
N GLY A 257 -0.12 -2.14 9.29
CA GLY A 257 0.75 -3.10 9.97
C GLY A 257 2.11 -3.36 9.35
N GLY A 258 2.59 -4.59 9.56
CA GLY A 258 3.97 -4.95 9.26
C GLY A 258 4.97 -4.12 10.06
N CYS A 259 6.19 -4.12 9.57
CA CYS A 259 7.31 -3.44 10.21
C CYS A 259 7.13 -1.91 10.25
N PHE A 260 6.24 -1.33 9.45
CA PHE A 260 5.92 0.10 9.48
C PHE A 260 5.44 0.60 10.85
N VAL A 261 4.70 -0.25 11.59
CA VAL A 261 4.24 0.07 12.95
C VAL A 261 5.38 0.06 13.98
N GLU A 262 6.41 -0.74 13.73
CA GLU A 262 7.55 -0.94 14.63
C GLU A 262 8.65 0.10 14.41
N GLY A 263 9.02 0.32 13.14
CA GLY A 263 10.26 0.98 12.75
C GLY A 263 11.50 0.12 13.05
N ASP A 264 12.64 0.47 12.45
CA ASP A 264 13.93 -0.01 12.95
C ASP A 264 14.20 0.55 14.35
N TRP A 265 13.83 1.82 14.56
CA TRP A 265 13.95 2.54 15.83
C TRP A 265 12.60 3.12 16.25
N LEU A 266 12.30 3.12 17.56
CA LEU A 266 11.00 3.60 18.07
C LEU A 266 10.72 5.07 17.74
N ARG A 267 11.75 5.88 17.49
CA ARG A 267 11.61 7.27 17.05
C ARG A 267 10.96 7.41 15.66
N ASN A 268 11.00 6.35 14.86
CA ASN A 268 10.50 6.26 13.49
C ASN A 268 9.27 5.32 13.38
N ALA A 269 8.76 4.83 14.50
CA ALA A 269 7.54 4.02 14.53
C ALA A 269 6.31 4.87 14.21
N PHE A 270 5.34 4.32 13.49
CA PHE A 270 4.07 5.01 13.20
C PHE A 270 3.35 5.50 14.48
N ARG A 271 2.94 6.77 14.48
CA ARG A 271 2.21 7.41 15.60
C ARG A 271 0.84 7.90 15.14
N TRP A 272 -0.21 7.17 15.52
CA TRP A 272 -1.57 7.45 15.06
C TRP A 272 -2.03 8.90 15.32
N ARG A 273 -1.66 9.50 16.46
CA ARG A 273 -2.03 10.89 16.80
C ARG A 273 -1.40 11.92 15.90
N GLU A 274 -0.21 11.63 15.38
CA GLU A 274 0.52 12.52 14.47
C GLU A 274 -0.05 12.43 13.05
N SER A 275 -0.82 11.37 12.77
CA SER A 275 -1.48 11.11 11.49
C SER A 275 -2.95 11.57 11.41
N ILE A 276 -3.46 12.32 12.39
CA ILE A 276 -4.85 12.84 12.38
C ILE A 276 -4.88 14.37 12.44
N GLY A 277 -6.04 14.95 12.14
CA GLY A 277 -6.22 16.39 12.02
C GLY A 277 -5.82 16.93 10.64
N PRO A 278 -5.66 18.25 10.50
CA PRO A 278 -5.28 18.91 9.26
C PRO A 278 -3.97 18.32 8.71
N TRP A 279 -3.95 18.02 7.41
CA TRP A 279 -2.84 17.33 6.77
C TRP A 279 -1.56 18.17 6.74
N GLU A 280 -1.72 19.50 6.65
CA GLU A 280 -0.62 20.47 6.62
C GLU A 280 0.14 20.56 7.96
N GLU A 281 -0.41 20.00 9.03
CA GLU A 281 0.24 19.94 10.35
C GLU A 281 0.74 18.54 10.74
N ARG A 282 0.60 17.56 9.85
CA ARG A 282 1.09 16.20 10.11
C ARG A 282 2.59 16.19 9.85
N PRO A 283 3.42 15.89 10.86
CA PRO A 283 4.88 15.96 10.70
C PRO A 283 5.40 14.92 9.70
N GLY A 284 4.67 13.82 9.52
CA GLY A 284 5.22 12.65 8.84
C GLY A 284 6.34 12.00 9.65
N HIS A 285 6.95 10.98 9.08
CA HIS A 285 8.17 10.40 9.64
C HIS A 285 8.97 9.65 8.57
N PHE A 286 10.24 9.39 8.89
CA PHE A 286 11.07 8.53 8.04
C PHE A 286 10.73 7.07 8.33
N GLY A 287 10.11 6.39 7.36
CA GLY A 287 9.89 4.95 7.40
C GLY A 287 11.23 4.24 7.22
N ASP A 288 11.99 4.09 8.31
CA ASP A 288 13.38 3.64 8.28
C ASP A 288 13.55 2.18 7.85
N VAL A 289 12.51 1.35 8.01
CA VAL A 289 12.46 -0.02 7.48
C VAL A 289 12.41 -0.03 5.95
N TRP A 290 11.65 0.89 5.36
CA TRP A 290 11.41 0.92 3.90
C TRP A 290 12.17 2.03 3.17
N HIS A 291 12.93 2.83 3.92
CA HIS A 291 13.87 3.82 3.44
C HIS A 291 13.28 4.99 2.63
N TYR A 292 12.05 5.40 2.93
CA TYR A 292 11.48 6.65 2.40
C TYR A 292 10.67 7.40 3.45
N TRP A 293 10.49 8.69 3.20
CA TRP A 293 9.67 9.56 4.03
C TRP A 293 8.19 9.37 3.73
N THR A 294 7.38 9.26 4.77
CA THR A 294 5.93 9.34 4.67
C THR A 294 5.47 10.67 5.26
N ASP A 295 4.53 11.33 4.60
CA ASP A 295 3.91 12.55 5.12
C ASP A 295 2.74 12.27 6.08
N ASP A 296 2.49 10.99 6.38
CA ASP A 296 1.33 10.50 7.14
C ASP A 296 -0.02 11.09 6.67
N GLY A 297 -0.12 11.42 5.38
CA GLY A 297 -1.36 11.85 4.73
C GLY A 297 -2.41 10.73 4.69
N LEU A 298 -1.96 9.49 4.47
CA LEU A 298 -2.74 8.28 4.71
C LEU A 298 -2.56 7.85 6.17
N GLY A 299 -3.32 8.46 7.06
CA GLY A 299 -3.23 8.26 8.50
C GLY A 299 -4.27 7.31 9.08
N TYR A 300 -4.36 7.30 10.41
CA TYR A 300 -5.28 6.41 11.14
C TYR A 300 -6.75 6.62 10.74
N TYR A 301 -7.17 7.88 10.59
CA TYR A 301 -8.53 8.20 10.14
C TYR A 301 -8.78 7.70 8.73
N GLU A 302 -7.86 7.97 7.80
CA GLU A 302 -8.01 7.56 6.41
C GLU A 302 -8.05 6.03 6.27
N PHE A 303 -7.27 5.26 7.04
CA PHE A 303 -7.38 3.80 7.03
C PHE A 303 -8.71 3.26 7.59
N LEU A 304 -9.27 3.90 8.62
CA LEU A 304 -10.61 3.55 9.12
C LEU A 304 -11.68 3.85 8.05
N GLN A 305 -11.56 4.99 7.37
CA GLN A 305 -12.42 5.34 6.24
C GLN A 305 -12.29 4.35 5.08
N LEU A 306 -11.06 3.90 4.78
CA LEU A 306 -10.79 2.89 3.77
C LEU A 306 -11.48 1.55 4.10
N ALA A 307 -11.39 1.10 5.35
CA ALA A 307 -12.06 -0.12 5.80
C ALA A 307 -13.60 -0.02 5.61
N GLU A 308 -14.20 1.12 5.99
CA GLU A 308 -15.62 1.39 5.79
C GLU A 308 -16.00 1.41 4.31
N ASP A 309 -15.20 2.07 3.47
CA ASP A 309 -15.41 2.17 2.03
C ASP A 309 -15.37 0.82 1.30
N LEU A 310 -14.53 -0.10 1.80
CA LEU A 310 -14.42 -1.48 1.30
C LEU A 310 -15.48 -2.41 1.89
N GLY A 311 -16.26 -1.98 2.89
CA GLY A 311 -17.15 -2.85 3.65
C GLY A 311 -16.40 -3.92 4.46
N ALA A 312 -15.15 -3.63 4.83
CA ALA A 312 -14.24 -4.53 5.51
C ALA A 312 -14.15 -4.18 7.01
N ALA A 313 -13.95 -5.19 7.86
CA ALA A 313 -13.68 -4.95 9.28
C ALA A 313 -12.24 -4.41 9.48
N PRO A 314 -12.04 -3.25 10.14
CA PRO A 314 -10.71 -2.77 10.46
C PRO A 314 -10.05 -3.64 11.54
N ILE A 315 -8.81 -4.05 11.31
CA ILE A 315 -7.91 -4.66 12.30
C ILE A 315 -6.80 -3.65 12.58
N TRP A 316 -6.85 -3.04 13.76
CA TRP A 316 -5.91 -2.02 14.18
C TRP A 316 -4.63 -2.66 14.74
N VAL A 317 -3.53 -2.51 14.03
CA VAL A 317 -2.18 -2.91 14.46
C VAL A 317 -1.49 -1.71 15.08
N PHE A 318 -0.98 -1.86 16.30
CA PHE A 318 -0.32 -0.76 17.01
C PHE A 318 1.01 -1.19 17.64
N ASN A 319 1.90 -0.22 17.84
CA ASN A 319 3.20 -0.45 18.45
C ASN A 319 3.04 -0.79 19.94
N ASN A 320 3.59 -1.92 20.38
CA ASN A 320 3.51 -2.41 21.75
C ASN A 320 4.73 -2.03 22.62
N GLY A 321 5.48 -1.01 22.21
CA GLY A 321 6.74 -0.60 22.82
C GLY A 321 7.96 -1.35 22.29
N VAL A 322 7.87 -1.94 21.10
CA VAL A 322 8.98 -2.64 20.45
C VAL A 322 9.23 -2.04 19.07
N SER A 323 10.51 -1.99 18.69
CA SER A 323 10.97 -1.83 17.31
C SER A 323 11.96 -2.94 16.99
N HIS A 324 12.52 -2.97 15.77
CA HIS A 324 13.56 -3.96 15.46
C HIS A 324 14.77 -3.86 16.41
N ASN A 325 15.11 -2.66 16.90
CA ASN A 325 16.29 -2.42 17.74
C ASN A 325 15.99 -1.96 19.18
N ASP A 326 14.78 -1.46 19.47
CA ASP A 326 14.42 -0.93 20.79
C ASP A 326 13.34 -1.78 21.49
N GLU A 327 13.42 -1.88 22.82
CA GLU A 327 12.41 -2.53 23.67
C GLU A 327 12.11 -1.64 24.90
N VAL A 328 10.90 -1.08 24.99
CA VAL A 328 10.44 -0.30 26.15
C VAL A 328 10.13 -1.26 27.30
N ASP A 329 10.79 -1.04 28.44
CA ASP A 329 10.58 -1.83 29.65
C ASP A 329 9.09 -1.85 30.06
N THR A 330 8.58 -3.01 30.47
CA THR A 330 7.19 -3.20 30.90
C THR A 330 6.78 -2.29 32.06
N ALA A 331 7.69 -1.84 32.90
CA ALA A 331 7.41 -0.85 33.94
C ALA A 331 7.12 0.55 33.37
N ALA A 332 7.65 0.86 32.18
CA ALA A 332 7.54 2.14 31.49
C ALA A 332 6.49 2.15 30.35
N ILE A 333 5.82 1.03 30.07
CA ILE A 333 4.90 0.91 28.91
C ILE A 333 3.55 1.63 29.08
N ALA A 334 3.23 2.11 30.28
CA ALA A 334 1.93 2.72 30.59
C ALA A 334 1.50 3.86 29.65
N PRO A 335 2.38 4.76 29.19
CA PRO A 335 2.02 5.79 28.21
C PRO A 335 1.56 5.20 26.87
N PHE A 336 2.18 4.13 26.39
CA PHE A 336 1.78 3.46 25.14
C PHE A 336 0.41 2.78 25.30
N VAL A 337 0.15 2.16 26.46
CA VAL A 337 -1.17 1.57 26.76
C VAL A 337 -2.27 2.64 26.73
N LYS A 338 -2.02 3.80 27.36
CA LYS A 338 -2.95 4.94 27.28
C LYS A 338 -3.13 5.40 25.83
N ASP A 339 -2.04 5.46 25.08
CA ASP A 339 -2.05 5.89 23.69
C ASP A 339 -2.99 5.07 22.81
N VAL A 340 -2.95 3.76 22.99
CA VAL A 340 -3.82 2.82 22.29
C VAL A 340 -5.27 2.93 22.77
N LEU A 341 -5.53 3.07 24.07
CA LEU A 341 -6.90 3.27 24.56
C LEU A 341 -7.54 4.54 24.00
N ASP A 342 -6.75 5.61 23.87
CA ASP A 342 -7.18 6.85 23.22
C ASP A 342 -7.45 6.64 21.72
N SER A 343 -6.66 5.82 21.01
CA SER A 343 -6.93 5.45 19.60
C SER A 343 -8.23 4.67 19.43
N LEU A 344 -8.57 3.84 20.42
CA LEU A 344 -9.83 3.10 20.45
C LEU A 344 -11.01 4.01 20.82
N GLU A 345 -10.81 4.99 21.69
CA GLU A 345 -11.81 6.02 21.97
C GLU A 345 -12.04 6.91 20.74
N PHE A 346 -10.97 7.25 19.99
CA PHE A 346 -11.11 7.95 18.71
C PHE A 346 -11.99 7.18 17.74
N ALA A 347 -11.76 5.87 17.57
CA ALA A 347 -12.53 5.06 16.64
C ALA A 347 -13.96 4.78 17.13
N ARG A 348 -14.14 4.43 18.42
CA ARG A 348 -15.40 3.87 18.95
C ARG A 348 -16.20 4.81 19.86
N GLY A 349 -15.59 5.87 20.38
CA GLY A 349 -16.22 6.79 21.33
C GLY A 349 -17.36 7.58 20.70
N SER A 350 -18.30 8.05 21.52
CA SER A 350 -19.34 9.00 21.09
C SER A 350 -18.72 10.30 20.61
N ALA A 351 -19.40 11.05 19.75
CA ALA A 351 -18.96 12.37 19.31
C ALA A 351 -18.72 13.37 20.46
N ASP A 352 -19.29 13.14 21.65
CA ASP A 352 -19.07 13.97 22.85
C ASP A 352 -17.85 13.57 23.69
N SER A 353 -17.17 12.47 23.34
CA SER A 353 -16.01 11.97 24.08
C SER A 353 -14.74 12.73 23.69
N THR A 354 -13.65 12.56 24.46
CA THR A 354 -12.41 13.32 24.23
C THR A 354 -11.89 13.07 22.82
N TRP A 355 -11.76 11.80 22.43
CA TRP A 355 -11.24 11.44 21.12
C TRP A 355 -12.33 11.22 20.06
N GLY A 356 -13.54 10.85 20.46
CA GLY A 356 -14.68 10.78 19.53
C GLY A 356 -15.07 12.15 18.98
N SER A 357 -14.90 13.23 19.75
CA SER A 357 -15.10 14.61 19.26
C SER A 357 -14.08 15.02 18.21
N VAL A 358 -12.84 14.53 18.29
CA VAL A 358 -11.82 14.77 17.26
C VAL A 358 -12.21 14.07 15.96
N ARG A 359 -12.65 12.81 16.02
CA ARG A 359 -13.19 12.08 14.85
C ARG A 359 -14.38 12.80 14.23
N ALA A 360 -15.33 13.25 15.06
CA ALA A 360 -16.50 13.99 14.61
C ALA A 360 -16.12 15.33 13.93
N ALA A 361 -15.15 16.06 14.49
CA ALA A 361 -14.65 17.31 13.91
C ALA A 361 -13.91 17.09 12.57
N MET A 362 -13.34 15.90 12.36
CA MET A 362 -12.75 15.48 11.08
C MET A 362 -13.82 15.06 10.03
N GLY A 363 -15.11 15.15 10.37
CA GLY A 363 -16.21 14.90 9.44
C GLY A 363 -16.92 13.55 9.60
N HIS A 364 -16.52 12.73 10.57
CA HIS A 364 -17.12 11.41 10.80
C HIS A 364 -17.65 11.26 12.24
N PRO A 365 -18.89 11.69 12.51
CA PRO A 365 -19.45 11.64 13.87
C PRO A 365 -19.76 10.22 14.35
N GLU A 366 -20.00 9.28 13.44
CA GLU A 366 -20.36 7.91 13.80
C GLU A 366 -19.15 7.07 14.22
N PRO A 367 -19.28 6.14 15.17
CA PRO A 367 -18.18 5.25 15.54
C PRO A 367 -17.79 4.28 14.41
N PHE A 368 -16.49 4.09 14.19
CA PHE A 368 -15.96 3.00 13.36
C PHE A 368 -16.07 1.65 14.09
N PRO A 369 -16.43 0.55 13.41
CA PRO A 369 -16.66 -0.75 14.04
C PRO A 369 -15.36 -1.54 14.27
N VAL A 370 -14.40 -0.96 14.99
CA VAL A 370 -13.14 -1.64 15.35
C VAL A 370 -13.42 -2.77 16.33
N LYS A 371 -13.34 -4.01 15.83
CA LYS A 371 -13.58 -5.25 16.60
C LYS A 371 -12.31 -6.05 16.86
N TYR A 372 -11.24 -5.76 16.13
CA TYR A 372 -9.99 -6.52 16.17
C TYR A 372 -8.81 -5.59 16.38
N VAL A 373 -7.90 -6.00 17.25
CA VAL A 373 -6.62 -5.31 17.45
C VAL A 373 -5.48 -6.31 17.47
N ALA A 374 -4.35 -5.94 16.86
CA ALA A 374 -3.10 -6.70 16.96
C ALA A 374 -2.09 -5.94 17.82
N ILE A 375 -1.56 -6.63 18.83
CA ILE A 375 -0.72 -6.03 19.87
C ILE A 375 0.75 -6.19 19.49
N GLY A 376 1.22 -5.36 18.56
CA GLY A 376 2.55 -5.44 17.95
C GLY A 376 2.54 -6.11 16.56
N ASN A 377 3.74 -6.35 16.04
CA ASN A 377 3.99 -7.06 14.79
C ASN A 377 5.29 -7.89 14.94
N GLU A 378 5.27 -9.19 14.60
CA GLU A 378 6.44 -10.09 14.66
C GLU A 378 7.27 -10.13 15.97
N ASP A 379 6.73 -9.59 17.06
CA ASP A 379 7.48 -9.31 18.29
C ASP A 379 7.67 -10.52 19.22
N CYS A 380 7.08 -11.68 18.94
CA CYS A 380 7.00 -12.79 19.90
C CYS A 380 8.36 -13.24 20.48
N GLY A 381 9.41 -13.14 19.67
CA GLY A 381 10.78 -13.49 20.08
C GLY A 381 11.46 -12.47 21.00
N LYS A 382 10.88 -11.28 21.17
CA LYS A 382 11.44 -10.17 21.95
C LYS A 382 11.23 -10.42 23.43
N LYS A 383 12.22 -10.05 24.24
CA LYS A 383 12.23 -10.37 25.67
C LYS A 383 11.07 -9.70 26.40
N ILE A 384 10.74 -8.47 26.01
CA ILE A 384 9.74 -7.65 26.69
C ILE A 384 8.31 -7.92 26.23
N TYR A 385 8.14 -8.58 25.07
CA TYR A 385 6.85 -8.74 24.39
C TYR A 385 5.75 -9.22 25.33
N ARG A 386 5.97 -10.36 26.00
CA ARG A 386 4.95 -10.97 26.87
C ARG A 386 4.52 -10.02 28.00
N GLY A 387 5.47 -9.30 28.59
CA GLY A 387 5.20 -8.34 29.65
C GLY A 387 4.35 -7.18 29.15
N ASN A 388 4.74 -6.60 28.02
CA ASN A 388 4.03 -5.49 27.39
C ASN A 388 2.64 -5.93 26.90
N TYR A 389 2.55 -7.05 26.18
CA TYR A 389 1.30 -7.66 25.70
C TYR A 389 0.27 -7.77 26.83
N LEU A 390 0.66 -8.30 28.00
CA LEU A 390 -0.27 -8.44 29.12
C LEU A 390 -0.76 -7.09 29.66
N LYS A 391 0.03 -6.00 29.57
CA LYS A 391 -0.40 -4.66 29.95
C LYS A 391 -1.47 -4.13 28.98
N PHE A 392 -1.26 -4.28 27.67
CA PHE A 392 -2.25 -3.90 26.65
C PHE A 392 -3.50 -4.77 26.73
N TYR A 393 -3.34 -6.10 26.75
CA TYR A 393 -4.45 -7.06 26.83
C TYR A 393 -5.39 -6.74 27.99
N ASN A 394 -4.85 -6.56 29.21
CA ASN A 394 -5.68 -6.32 30.39
C ASN A 394 -6.41 -4.97 30.31
N ALA A 395 -5.71 -3.92 29.87
CA ALA A 395 -6.30 -2.59 29.75
C ALA A 395 -7.39 -2.53 28.68
N ILE A 396 -7.14 -3.11 27.50
CA ILE A 396 -8.12 -3.18 26.40
C ILE A 396 -9.29 -4.05 26.80
N ARG A 397 -9.07 -5.25 27.36
CA ARG A 397 -10.17 -6.13 27.79
C ARG A 397 -11.06 -5.48 28.85
N GLN A 398 -10.47 -4.67 29.75
CA GLN A 398 -11.22 -3.95 30.76
C GLN A 398 -12.09 -2.83 30.16
N ALA A 399 -11.54 -2.06 29.21
CA ALA A 399 -12.23 -0.93 28.60
C ALA A 399 -13.22 -1.34 27.49
N TYR A 400 -12.87 -2.36 26.71
CA TYR A 400 -13.56 -2.81 25.51
C TYR A 400 -13.62 -4.36 25.49
N PRO A 401 -14.47 -4.98 26.34
CA PRO A 401 -14.47 -6.42 26.52
C PRO A 401 -14.85 -7.22 25.27
N ASP A 402 -15.49 -6.57 24.30
CA ASP A 402 -15.93 -7.14 23.02
C ASP A 402 -14.87 -7.14 21.91
N ILE A 403 -13.77 -6.39 22.07
CA ILE A 403 -12.65 -6.42 21.11
C ILE A 403 -11.95 -7.78 21.19
N GLN A 404 -11.60 -8.32 20.03
CA GLN A 404 -10.79 -9.53 19.91
C GLN A 404 -9.32 -9.15 19.78
N MET A 405 -8.47 -9.72 20.64
CA MET A 405 -7.05 -9.45 20.66
C MET A 405 -6.26 -10.54 19.92
N ILE A 406 -5.42 -10.06 19.00
CA ILE A 406 -4.49 -10.88 18.21
C ILE A 406 -3.10 -10.78 18.85
N SER A 407 -2.55 -11.93 19.24
CA SER A 407 -1.14 -12.09 19.63
C SER A 407 -0.26 -12.30 18.40
N ASN A 408 0.96 -11.79 18.39
CA ASN A 408 1.96 -12.06 17.33
C ASN A 408 2.77 -13.33 17.57
N CYS A 409 2.46 -14.08 18.63
CA CYS A 409 3.07 -15.38 18.85
C CYS A 409 2.33 -16.47 18.08
N ASP A 410 3.06 -17.29 17.33
CA ASP A 410 2.49 -18.43 16.63
C ASP A 410 1.99 -19.52 17.60
N GLY A 411 0.68 -19.76 17.60
CA GLY A 411 -0.01 -20.80 18.36
C GLY A 411 -0.31 -22.09 17.59
N SER A 412 0.17 -22.23 16.35
CA SER A 412 -0.18 -23.33 15.43
C SER A 412 0.29 -24.70 15.88
N SER A 413 1.46 -24.76 16.51
CA SER A 413 2.12 -25.99 16.95
C SER A 413 2.21 -26.14 18.47
N ARG A 414 2.16 -25.03 19.21
CA ARG A 414 2.26 -25.00 20.68
C ARG A 414 1.22 -24.03 21.24
N PRO A 415 0.59 -24.35 22.39
CA PRO A 415 -0.29 -23.41 23.05
C PRO A 415 0.45 -22.12 23.44
N LEU A 416 -0.23 -20.99 23.32
CA LEU A 416 0.26 -19.72 23.86
C LEU A 416 0.37 -19.79 25.39
N ASP A 417 1.34 -19.05 25.94
CA ASP A 417 1.57 -18.94 27.39
C ASP A 417 0.92 -17.69 28.02
N HIS A 418 0.03 -17.04 27.26
CA HIS A 418 -0.73 -15.84 27.59
C HIS A 418 -2.09 -15.88 26.88
N PRO A 419 -3.10 -15.14 27.37
CA PRO A 419 -4.43 -15.15 26.77
C PRO A 419 -4.46 -14.39 25.45
N ALA A 420 -5.19 -14.91 24.47
CA ALA A 420 -5.49 -14.25 23.20
C ALA A 420 -6.79 -14.81 22.63
N ASP A 421 -7.48 -14.06 21.77
CA ASP A 421 -8.62 -14.57 21.01
C ASP A 421 -8.15 -15.17 19.68
N LEU A 422 -7.16 -14.52 19.06
CA LEU A 422 -6.49 -14.96 17.85
C LEU A 422 -4.96 -14.92 18.03
N TYR A 423 -4.26 -15.67 17.20
CA TYR A 423 -2.81 -15.62 17.10
C TYR A 423 -2.38 -15.46 15.65
N ASP A 424 -1.27 -14.75 15.45
CA ASP A 424 -0.71 -14.45 14.16
C ASP A 424 0.19 -15.58 13.66
N PHE A 425 0.14 -15.82 12.35
CA PHE A 425 0.98 -16.78 11.63
C PHE A 425 1.48 -16.15 10.35
N HIS A 426 2.80 -16.00 10.22
CA HIS A 426 3.45 -15.41 9.06
C HIS A 426 4.24 -16.46 8.30
N VAL A 427 4.17 -16.43 6.96
CA VAL A 427 5.01 -17.28 6.11
C VAL A 427 5.39 -16.63 4.79
N TYR A 428 6.69 -16.42 4.61
CA TYR A 428 7.31 -16.07 3.33
C TYR A 428 8.27 -17.19 2.92
N THR A 429 7.95 -17.91 1.84
CA THR A 429 8.75 -19.09 1.46
C THR A 429 8.68 -19.39 -0.04
N ASP A 430 9.42 -20.38 -0.51
CA ASP A 430 9.39 -20.80 -1.93
C ASP A 430 8.09 -21.55 -2.28
N SER A 431 7.78 -21.66 -3.57
CA SER A 431 6.52 -22.25 -4.06
C SER A 431 6.34 -23.70 -3.63
N LYS A 432 7.42 -24.50 -3.64
CA LYS A 432 7.37 -25.91 -3.24
C LYS A 432 7.07 -26.04 -1.76
N THR A 433 7.73 -25.24 -0.92
CA THR A 433 7.51 -25.24 0.52
C THR A 433 6.08 -24.83 0.85
N LEU A 434 5.59 -23.71 0.29
CA LEU A 434 4.23 -23.23 0.57
C LEU A 434 3.15 -24.22 0.11
N PHE A 435 3.31 -24.83 -1.07
CA PHE A 435 2.42 -25.89 -1.55
C PHE A 435 2.32 -27.09 -0.59
N ASN A 436 3.43 -27.44 0.06
CA ASN A 436 3.48 -28.53 1.03
C ASN A 436 2.93 -28.15 2.41
N MET A 437 2.77 -26.85 2.69
CA MET A 437 2.18 -26.33 3.93
C MET A 437 0.64 -26.37 3.92
N ARG A 438 -0.02 -26.89 2.89
CA ARG A 438 -1.49 -27.06 2.85
C ARG A 438 -2.07 -27.90 4.01
N SER A 439 -1.23 -28.65 4.73
CA SER A 439 -1.63 -29.43 5.91
C SER A 439 -1.15 -28.84 7.23
N THR A 440 -0.60 -27.62 7.25
CA THR A 440 -0.03 -26.98 8.46
C THR A 440 -0.99 -26.99 9.64
N PHE A 441 -2.28 -26.70 9.41
CA PHE A 441 -3.27 -26.59 10.47
C PHE A 441 -4.05 -27.90 10.73
N ASP A 442 -3.77 -28.98 9.99
CA ASP A 442 -4.53 -30.24 10.10
C ASP A 442 -4.46 -30.83 11.53
N SER A 443 -3.32 -30.71 12.20
CA SER A 443 -3.10 -31.21 13.56
C SER A 443 -3.16 -30.13 14.64
N THR A 444 -3.42 -28.86 14.29
CA THR A 444 -3.50 -27.78 15.27
C THR A 444 -4.64 -28.02 16.25
N SER A 445 -4.43 -27.64 17.50
CA SER A 445 -5.43 -27.77 18.56
C SER A 445 -6.72 -27.03 18.20
N ARG A 446 -7.88 -27.69 18.37
CA ARG A 446 -9.21 -27.07 18.20
C ARG A 446 -9.68 -26.35 19.47
N SER A 447 -8.92 -26.45 20.55
CA SER A 447 -9.07 -25.65 21.77
C SER A 447 -8.02 -24.54 21.81
N GLY A 448 -8.44 -23.32 22.18
CA GLY A 448 -7.56 -22.16 22.28
C GLY A 448 -7.91 -21.05 21.26
N PRO A 449 -7.01 -20.05 21.11
CA PRO A 449 -7.19 -18.97 20.15
C PRO A 449 -7.26 -19.48 18.71
N LYS A 450 -7.93 -18.72 17.84
CA LYS A 450 -8.02 -19.02 16.40
C LYS A 450 -6.78 -18.50 15.66
N ALA A 451 -6.44 -19.13 14.55
CA ALA A 451 -5.33 -18.70 13.70
C ALA A 451 -5.76 -17.52 12.82
N PHE A 452 -4.90 -16.51 12.75
CA PHE A 452 -4.90 -15.49 11.72
C PHE A 452 -3.60 -15.65 10.92
N VAL A 453 -3.71 -16.11 9.67
CA VAL A 453 -2.58 -16.13 8.73
C VAL A 453 -2.42 -14.72 8.16
N SER A 454 -1.86 -13.80 8.94
CA SER A 454 -1.94 -12.37 8.60
C SER A 454 -1.01 -11.95 7.47
N GLU A 455 0.04 -12.74 7.23
CA GLU A 455 0.95 -12.57 6.12
C GLU A 455 1.32 -13.93 5.52
N TYR A 456 0.99 -14.13 4.25
CA TYR A 456 1.57 -15.23 3.47
C TYR A 456 1.93 -14.76 2.06
N ALA A 457 3.07 -15.24 1.55
CA ALA A 457 3.39 -15.12 0.13
C ALA A 457 4.47 -16.12 -0.29
N VAL A 458 4.44 -16.50 -1.56
CA VAL A 458 5.64 -16.99 -2.23
C VAL A 458 6.57 -15.80 -2.49
N TRP A 459 7.85 -15.98 -2.20
CA TRP A 459 8.87 -14.95 -2.39
C TRP A 459 10.08 -15.42 -3.21
N ARG A 460 10.96 -14.46 -3.51
CA ARG A 460 12.14 -14.51 -4.37
C ARG A 460 11.86 -14.95 -5.80
N SER A 461 12.74 -15.80 -6.33
CA SER A 461 12.78 -16.17 -7.74
C SER A 461 11.47 -16.79 -8.24
N ASP A 462 10.80 -17.56 -7.38
CA ASP A 462 9.55 -18.24 -7.72
C ASP A 462 8.40 -17.26 -7.94
N ALA A 463 8.51 -16.11 -7.29
CA ALA A 463 7.50 -15.08 -7.24
C ALA A 463 7.66 -14.06 -8.38
N GLY A 464 8.90 -13.60 -8.62
CA GLY A 464 9.24 -12.70 -9.73
C GLY A 464 8.35 -11.45 -9.77
N ARG A 465 7.71 -11.19 -10.93
CA ARG A 465 6.69 -10.13 -11.10
C ARG A 465 5.27 -10.68 -10.97
N GLY A 466 5.04 -11.66 -10.10
CA GLY A 466 3.87 -12.53 -10.18
C GLY A 466 4.13 -13.68 -11.14
N SER A 467 3.89 -14.92 -10.68
CA SER A 467 4.06 -16.12 -11.49
C SER A 467 2.91 -17.08 -11.25
N LEU A 468 2.55 -17.85 -12.28
CA LEU A 468 1.54 -18.89 -12.15
C LEU A 468 1.95 -19.95 -11.12
N LEU A 469 3.26 -20.24 -11.02
CA LEU A 469 3.79 -21.20 -10.04
C LEU A 469 3.53 -20.75 -8.60
N ALA A 470 3.82 -19.48 -8.30
CA ALA A 470 3.55 -18.87 -6.99
C ALA A 470 2.07 -18.94 -6.67
N SER A 471 1.20 -18.49 -7.58
CA SER A 471 -0.24 -18.48 -7.36
C SER A 471 -0.84 -19.88 -7.19
N LEU A 472 -0.31 -20.91 -7.85
CA LEU A 472 -0.74 -22.30 -7.64
C LEU A 472 -0.31 -22.84 -6.27
N ALA A 473 0.88 -22.49 -5.79
CA ALA A 473 1.35 -22.87 -4.46
C ALA A 473 0.53 -22.19 -3.35
N GLU A 474 0.24 -20.90 -3.52
CA GLU A 474 -0.61 -20.11 -2.62
C GLU A 474 -2.03 -20.65 -2.61
N ALA A 475 -2.62 -20.94 -3.76
CA ALA A 475 -3.94 -21.56 -3.85
C ALA A 475 -3.98 -22.92 -3.12
N ALA A 476 -2.95 -23.76 -3.29
CA ALA A 476 -2.87 -25.02 -2.57
C ALA A 476 -2.80 -24.81 -1.04
N PHE A 477 -2.03 -23.84 -0.57
CA PHE A 477 -1.99 -23.47 0.85
C PHE A 477 -3.34 -22.98 1.36
N LEU A 478 -4.03 -22.10 0.61
CA LEU A 478 -5.34 -21.57 0.96
C LEU A 478 -6.42 -22.66 1.06
N THR A 479 -6.39 -23.70 0.20
CA THR A 479 -7.32 -24.84 0.36
C THR A 479 -7.13 -25.56 1.70
N GLY A 480 -5.90 -25.58 2.21
CA GLY A 480 -5.57 -26.06 3.55
C GLY A 480 -6.18 -25.21 4.66
N LEU A 481 -6.19 -23.89 4.47
CA LEU A 481 -6.81 -22.94 5.39
C LEU A 481 -8.33 -23.10 5.40
N GLU A 482 -8.98 -23.20 4.23
CA GLU A 482 -10.42 -23.44 4.10
C GLU A 482 -10.85 -24.76 4.74
N LYS A 483 -10.08 -25.83 4.53
CA LYS A 483 -10.29 -27.15 5.17
C LYS A 483 -10.26 -27.05 6.70
N ASN A 484 -9.39 -26.17 7.22
CA ASN A 484 -9.21 -25.93 8.66
C ASN A 484 -9.91 -24.65 9.13
N SER A 485 -10.97 -24.22 8.45
CA SER A 485 -11.74 -23.01 8.77
C SER A 485 -12.48 -23.05 10.11
N ASP A 486 -12.51 -24.22 10.76
CA ASP A 486 -12.91 -24.37 12.17
C ASP A 486 -11.92 -23.72 13.14
N ILE A 487 -10.65 -23.55 12.75
CA ILE A 487 -9.59 -22.94 13.57
C ILE A 487 -8.89 -21.77 12.90
N VAL A 488 -8.83 -21.71 11.57
CA VAL A 488 -8.30 -20.57 10.80
C VAL A 488 -9.44 -19.59 10.55
N GLN A 489 -9.34 -18.41 11.13
CA GLN A 489 -10.42 -17.41 11.09
C GLN A 489 -10.19 -16.32 10.04
N MET A 490 -8.93 -16.05 9.69
CA MET A 490 -8.52 -14.94 8.82
C MET A 490 -7.24 -15.30 8.07
N ALA A 491 -7.09 -14.79 6.85
CA ALA A 491 -5.91 -14.92 6.02
C ALA A 491 -5.76 -13.71 5.08
N SER A 492 -4.56 -13.16 4.97
CA SER A 492 -4.23 -12.06 4.06
C SER A 492 -2.87 -12.25 3.38
N TYR A 493 -2.84 -11.97 2.08
CA TYR A 493 -1.61 -11.91 1.29
C TYR A 493 -0.86 -10.62 1.60
N ALA A 494 0.47 -10.66 1.58
CA ALA A 494 1.33 -9.50 1.83
C ALA A 494 2.60 -9.52 0.96
N PRO A 495 3.11 -8.35 0.50
CA PRO A 495 2.50 -7.03 0.57
C PRO A 495 1.37 -6.85 -0.46
N LEU A 496 0.45 -5.91 -0.23
CA LEU A 496 -0.74 -5.73 -1.08
C LEU A 496 -0.47 -4.99 -2.40
N PHE A 497 0.37 -3.95 -2.36
CA PHE A 497 0.69 -3.12 -3.50
C PHE A 497 2.20 -2.97 -3.69
N VAL A 498 2.56 -2.60 -4.92
CA VAL A 498 3.91 -2.20 -5.30
C VAL A 498 3.84 -1.08 -6.33
N ASN A 499 4.64 -0.03 -6.14
CA ASN A 499 4.96 0.90 -7.21
C ASN A 499 6.12 0.34 -8.04
N ASP A 500 5.91 0.19 -9.34
CA ASP A 500 6.87 -0.47 -10.22
C ASP A 500 8.22 0.25 -10.36
N ASN A 501 8.30 1.51 -9.97
CA ASN A 501 9.53 2.31 -10.01
C ASN A 501 10.38 2.18 -8.74
N ASP A 502 9.79 1.77 -7.62
CA ASP A 502 10.52 1.42 -6.41
C ASP A 502 10.10 0.04 -5.92
N ARG A 503 10.96 -0.89 -6.31
CA ARG A 503 10.82 -2.32 -6.10
C ARG A 503 11.82 -2.83 -5.08
N THR A 504 12.14 -2.00 -4.08
CA THR A 504 13.07 -2.33 -2.98
C THR A 504 12.85 -3.73 -2.40
N LEU A 505 11.63 -4.30 -2.49
CA LEU A 505 11.32 -5.69 -2.14
C LEU A 505 10.61 -6.57 -3.19
N VAL A 506 10.72 -6.30 -4.50
CA VAL A 506 10.22 -7.25 -5.53
C VAL A 506 11.17 -8.43 -5.71
N PHE A 507 11.19 -9.22 -4.64
CA PHE A 507 11.31 -10.65 -4.67
C PHE A 507 9.95 -11.28 -4.26
N MET A 508 8.98 -10.57 -3.69
CA MET A 508 7.66 -11.15 -3.35
C MET A 508 6.66 -11.05 -4.52
N GLY A 509 5.98 -12.14 -4.86
CA GLY A 509 5.36 -12.33 -6.18
C GLY A 509 3.89 -12.07 -6.17
N GLY A 510 3.49 -10.90 -6.66
CA GLY A 510 2.08 -10.55 -6.67
C GLY A 510 1.72 -9.53 -7.73
N THR A 511 2.00 -9.79 -9.02
CA THR A 511 1.56 -8.85 -10.06
C THR A 511 0.95 -9.56 -11.27
N LEU A 512 -0.38 -9.53 -11.37
CA LEU A 512 -1.04 -9.51 -12.67
C LEU A 512 -1.51 -8.07 -12.91
N MET A 513 -1.09 -7.46 -14.02
CA MET A 513 -1.69 -6.21 -14.49
C MET A 513 -3.15 -6.46 -14.82
N LEU A 514 -4.09 -5.87 -14.08
CA LEU A 514 -5.50 -5.85 -14.44
C LEU A 514 -5.83 -4.53 -15.13
N SER A 515 -6.08 -4.59 -16.45
CA SER A 515 -6.85 -3.57 -17.16
C SER A 515 -8.25 -4.11 -17.42
N SER A 516 -9.29 -3.35 -17.08
CA SER A 516 -10.69 -3.78 -17.13
C SER A 516 -11.39 -3.35 -18.43
N SER A 517 -11.87 -4.30 -19.25
CA SER A 517 -13.20 -4.23 -19.87
C SER A 517 -13.68 -5.61 -20.41
N THR A 518 -14.98 -5.84 -20.19
CA THR A 518 -15.92 -6.97 -20.40
C THR A 518 -15.72 -8.13 -21.41
N ARG A 519 -16.10 -9.33 -20.89
CA ARG A 519 -16.60 -10.60 -21.50
C ARG A 519 -15.59 -11.59 -22.11
N GLY A 520 -15.26 -12.63 -21.31
CA GLY A 520 -15.05 -14.00 -21.80
C GLY A 520 -13.63 -14.58 -21.59
N ASN A 521 -13.51 -15.47 -20.61
CA ASN A 521 -12.52 -16.55 -20.39
C ASN A 521 -11.12 -16.48 -21.03
N ILE A 522 -10.13 -16.52 -20.12
CA ILE A 522 -8.79 -17.12 -20.23
C ILE A 522 -7.87 -16.53 -21.31
N MET A 523 -6.81 -15.90 -20.81
CA MET A 523 -5.59 -15.43 -21.49
C MET A 523 -5.71 -14.19 -22.40
N GLU A 524 -4.77 -13.26 -22.15
CA GLU A 524 -4.45 -12.01 -22.86
C GLU A 524 -5.42 -10.83 -22.72
N LEU A 525 -4.92 -9.67 -22.23
CA LEU A 525 -4.60 -8.52 -23.10
C LEU A 525 -4.17 -7.24 -22.33
N LEU A 526 -3.56 -6.36 -23.12
CA LEU A 526 -3.00 -5.04 -22.83
C LEU A 526 -4.04 -3.92 -22.64
N VAL A 527 -3.79 -3.11 -21.60
CA VAL A 527 -3.76 -1.62 -21.51
C VAL A 527 -5.05 -0.84 -21.73
N THR A 528 -5.53 -0.23 -20.63
CA THR A 528 -5.53 1.24 -20.36
C THR A 528 -5.75 1.47 -18.86
N GLY A 529 -5.08 2.44 -18.24
CA GLY A 529 -5.46 2.97 -16.92
C GLY A 529 -4.34 3.29 -15.94
N CYS A 530 -3.59 2.28 -15.47
CA CYS A 530 -2.51 2.45 -14.50
C CYS A 530 -1.43 1.39 -14.80
N ARG A 531 -0.23 1.80 -15.23
CA ARG A 531 0.87 0.86 -15.59
C ARG A 531 1.88 0.64 -14.46
N HIS A 532 1.76 1.38 -13.36
CA HIS A 532 2.78 1.43 -12.32
C HIS A 532 2.37 0.76 -11.00
N PHE A 533 1.15 0.23 -10.92
CA PHE A 533 0.65 -0.46 -9.73
C PHE A 533 -0.04 -1.77 -10.13
N SER A 534 0.16 -2.78 -9.29
CA SER A 534 -0.31 -4.14 -9.53
C SER A 534 -0.79 -4.81 -8.25
N VAL A 535 -1.74 -5.75 -8.42
CA VAL A 535 -2.33 -6.56 -7.35
C VAL A 535 -2.00 -8.03 -7.58
N SER A 536 -1.87 -8.82 -6.50
CA SER A 536 -1.44 -10.22 -6.56
C SER A 536 -2.41 -11.15 -7.34
N PRO A 537 -1.91 -12.03 -8.23
CA PRO A 537 -2.73 -13.01 -8.96
C PRO A 537 -3.33 -14.11 -8.09
N ALA A 538 -2.81 -14.35 -6.88
CA ALA A 538 -3.49 -15.20 -5.89
C ALA A 538 -4.92 -14.71 -5.67
N VAL A 539 -5.12 -13.39 -5.75
CA VAL A 539 -6.42 -12.71 -5.57
C VAL A 539 -7.33 -12.76 -6.81
N LEU A 540 -6.83 -13.20 -7.96
CA LEU A 540 -7.71 -13.56 -9.10
C LEU A 540 -8.35 -14.94 -8.92
N TRP A 541 -7.70 -15.86 -8.22
CA TRP A 541 -8.30 -17.15 -7.87
C TRP A 541 -9.39 -17.00 -6.81
N PHE A 542 -9.25 -16.02 -5.92
CA PHE A 542 -10.29 -15.55 -5.01
C PHE A 542 -11.60 -15.20 -5.71
N ILE A 543 -11.52 -14.50 -6.85
CA ILE A 543 -12.69 -14.17 -7.67
C ILE A 543 -13.27 -15.45 -8.28
N LEU A 544 -12.45 -16.39 -8.77
CA LEU A 544 -12.88 -17.67 -9.34
C LEU A 544 -13.57 -18.59 -8.33
N LEU A 545 -13.07 -18.69 -7.09
CA LEU A 545 -13.69 -19.52 -6.04
C LEU A 545 -15.01 -18.92 -5.54
N GLN A 546 -15.11 -17.59 -5.42
CA GLN A 546 -16.36 -16.92 -5.04
C GLN A 546 -17.42 -16.88 -6.16
N SER A 547 -17.02 -17.13 -7.41
CA SER A 547 -17.92 -17.06 -8.58
C SER A 547 -18.41 -18.42 -9.10
N ILE A 548 -18.14 -19.54 -8.40
CA ILE A 548 -18.84 -20.80 -8.64
C ILE A 548 -20.25 -20.69 -8.04
N PRO A 549 -21.31 -20.57 -8.86
CA PRO A 549 -22.66 -20.48 -8.31
C PRO A 549 -23.06 -21.85 -7.76
N ALA A 550 -23.68 -21.85 -6.57
CA ALA A 550 -24.22 -23.04 -5.89
C ALA A 550 -25.31 -23.80 -6.68
N THR A 551 -25.64 -23.37 -7.90
CA THR A 551 -26.65 -23.98 -8.77
C THR A 551 -26.13 -25.08 -9.71
N LEU A 552 -24.86 -25.46 -9.62
CA LEU A 552 -24.29 -26.59 -10.38
C LEU A 552 -24.23 -27.91 -9.60
N VAL A 553 -24.97 -28.02 -8.50
CA VAL A 553 -25.26 -29.29 -7.81
C VAL A 553 -26.75 -29.60 -7.94
N ARG A 554 -27.11 -30.25 -9.05
CA ARG A 554 -28.31 -31.09 -9.15
C ARG A 554 -28.02 -32.29 -10.04
#